data_AF-A0AAD2FVD0-F1
#
_entry.id   AF-A0AAD2FVD0-F1
#
_cell.length_a   1.000
_cell.length_b   1.000
_cell.length_c   1.000
_cell.angle_alpha   90.00
_cell.angle_beta   90.00
_cell.angle_gamma   90.00
#
_symmetry.space_group_name_H-M   'P 1'
#
loop_
_entity.id
_entity.type
_entity.pdbx_description
1 polymer ?
#
loop_
_entity_poly.entity_id
_entity_poly.type
_entity_poly.pdbx_seq_one_letter_code
_entity_poly.pdbx_strand_id
1 'polypeptide(L)'
;MRQEASNGYYSVTAHNENRARPIASSSQYGGCAATILNSVAHQAKSFGRDPTKLGRWADVRIQGRQREPREAFVVDLLRAITKWRDGGCEVILGVDANEDVSSLKTSSFRHRLREVGMEEAILQQQAGRTAATQQRNRKGKPIDGIFTTTGVVVKAGGYYNFDKFFLCDHWGLWIDIDLECSLGVHRPQKTPYQPRKLTMSDTTAVRRYLHLVHQGYNTYSISSRLEHLHEQLKLNEGKMTAKMGRSYKCLHQQMYDIRRKAEAKWGRPYARILTA
;
A
#
# COMPACT_ATOMS: atom_id res chain seq x y z
N MET A 1 -0.36 -1.79 -22.29
CA MET A 1 -0.77 -0.53 -21.63
C MET A 1 -2.15 -0.18 -22.16
N ARG A 2 -3.19 -0.03 -21.34
CA ARG A 2 -4.52 0.35 -21.84
C ARG A 2 -4.47 1.83 -22.25
N GLN A 3 -4.88 2.15 -23.48
CA GLN A 3 -5.02 3.53 -23.95
C GLN A 3 -5.93 4.31 -22.98
N GLU A 4 -5.48 5.49 -22.56
CA GLU A 4 -6.31 6.43 -21.80
C GLU A 4 -7.49 6.84 -22.68
N ALA A 5 -8.71 6.58 -22.22
CA ALA A 5 -9.92 7.03 -22.91
C ALA A 5 -10.02 8.56 -22.87
N SER A 6 -10.63 9.14 -23.91
CA SER A 6 -10.75 10.58 -24.15
C SER A 6 -11.36 11.37 -22.98
N ASN A 7 -11.09 12.69 -22.96
CA ASN A 7 -11.60 13.65 -21.97
C ASN A 7 -13.13 13.81 -22.03
N GLY A 8 -13.88 12.82 -21.53
CA GLY A 8 -15.33 12.90 -21.32
C GLY A 8 -15.68 13.50 -19.96
N TYR A 9 -16.89 14.05 -19.81
CA TYR A 9 -17.46 14.39 -18.51
C TYR A 9 -18.94 14.03 -18.45
N TYR A 10 -19.44 13.75 -17.24
CA TYR A 10 -20.86 13.52 -16.96
C TYR A 10 -21.22 14.25 -15.67
N SER A 11 -22.13 15.22 -15.76
CA SER A 11 -22.47 16.10 -14.63
C SER A 11 -23.97 16.07 -14.34
N VAL A 12 -24.31 16.08 -13.06
CA VAL A 12 -25.68 16.17 -12.57
C VAL A 12 -25.75 17.32 -11.59
N THR A 13 -26.73 18.19 -11.77
CA THR A 13 -26.98 19.31 -10.87
C THR A 13 -28.36 19.17 -10.23
N ALA A 14 -28.47 19.58 -8.97
CA ALA A 14 -29.71 19.70 -8.23
C ALA A 14 -29.73 21.09 -7.60
N HIS A 15 -30.86 21.79 -7.71
CA HIS A 15 -31.05 23.12 -7.13
C HIS A 15 -32.47 23.23 -6.57
N ASN A 16 -32.76 24.31 -5.86
CA ASN A 16 -34.10 24.51 -5.30
C ASN A 16 -35.09 24.90 -6.40
N GLU A 17 -36.15 24.13 -6.59
CA GLU A 17 -37.21 24.41 -7.58
C GLU A 17 -38.54 24.79 -6.93
N ASN A 18 -38.63 24.74 -5.59
CA ASN A 18 -39.86 25.06 -4.85
C ASN A 18 -40.08 26.58 -4.70
N ARG A 19 -39.04 27.38 -4.88
CA ARG A 19 -39.14 28.84 -4.83
C ARG A 19 -39.28 29.39 -6.25
N ALA A 20 -40.39 30.05 -6.54
CA ALA A 20 -40.55 30.80 -7.78
C ALA A 20 -39.43 31.84 -7.92
N ARG A 21 -38.79 31.88 -9.09
CA ARG A 21 -37.72 32.85 -9.35
C ARG A 21 -38.31 34.26 -9.36
N PRO A 22 -37.76 35.22 -8.60
CA PRO A 22 -38.13 36.61 -8.74
C PRO A 22 -37.79 37.08 -10.16
N ILE A 23 -38.73 37.76 -10.82
CA ILE A 23 -38.56 38.32 -12.17
C ILE A 23 -37.31 39.22 -12.26
N ALA A 24 -36.88 39.79 -11.14
CA ALA A 24 -35.76 40.73 -11.03
C ALA A 24 -34.35 40.11 -10.92
N SER A 25 -34.19 38.79 -10.72
CA SER A 25 -32.85 38.18 -10.59
C SER A 25 -32.70 36.88 -11.39
N SER A 26 -31.78 36.88 -12.34
CA SER A 26 -31.45 35.70 -13.16
C SER A 26 -30.64 34.62 -12.42
N SER A 27 -30.17 34.92 -11.20
CA SER A 27 -29.30 34.03 -10.42
C SER A 27 -30.01 33.49 -9.18
N GLN A 28 -29.92 32.18 -8.97
CA GLN A 28 -30.37 31.49 -7.79
C GLN A 28 -29.18 30.83 -7.10
N TYR A 29 -28.91 31.22 -5.85
CA TYR A 29 -27.81 30.68 -5.07
C TYR A 29 -28.19 29.36 -4.40
N GLY A 30 -27.24 28.42 -4.39
CA GLY A 30 -27.37 27.12 -3.75
C GLY A 30 -27.65 25.98 -4.73
N GLY A 31 -27.51 24.76 -4.22
CA GLY A 31 -27.60 23.53 -5.00
C GLY A 31 -26.38 22.65 -4.83
N CYS A 32 -26.44 21.46 -5.42
CA CYS A 32 -25.39 20.45 -5.41
C CYS A 32 -25.09 20.04 -6.85
N ALA A 33 -23.83 19.73 -7.14
CA ALA A 33 -23.41 19.15 -8.40
C ALA A 33 -22.52 17.92 -8.15
N ALA A 34 -22.76 16.86 -8.91
CA ALA A 34 -21.91 15.68 -8.97
C ALA A 34 -21.38 15.55 -10.40
N THR A 35 -20.05 15.52 -10.55
CA THR A 35 -19.38 15.43 -11.85
C THR A 35 -18.41 14.26 -11.87
N ILE A 36 -18.46 13.46 -12.93
CA ILE A 36 -17.51 12.40 -13.23
C ILE A 36 -16.70 12.82 -14.45
N LEU A 37 -15.39 12.59 -14.40
CA LEU A 37 -14.46 13.01 -15.44
C LEU A 37 -13.76 11.82 -16.11
N ASN A 38 -13.29 12.06 -17.33
CA ASN A 38 -12.44 11.21 -18.14
C ASN A 38 -13.05 9.82 -18.37
N SER A 39 -12.21 8.79 -18.34
CA SER A 39 -12.58 7.39 -18.62
C SER A 39 -13.72 6.83 -17.76
N VAL A 40 -13.97 7.42 -16.59
CA VAL A 40 -15.06 6.99 -15.69
C VAL A 40 -16.40 7.57 -16.12
N ALA A 41 -16.44 8.70 -16.85
CA ALA A 41 -17.67 9.31 -17.31
C ALA A 41 -18.46 8.37 -18.25
N HIS A 42 -17.75 7.58 -19.07
CA HIS A 42 -18.35 6.56 -19.94
C HIS A 42 -19.04 5.41 -19.19
N GLN A 43 -18.79 5.28 -17.88
CA GLN A 43 -19.39 4.24 -17.05
C GLN A 43 -20.62 4.77 -16.28
N ALA A 44 -20.98 6.05 -16.39
CA ALA A 44 -22.20 6.57 -15.80
C ALA A 44 -23.44 5.86 -16.38
N LYS A 45 -24.30 5.30 -15.51
CA LYS A 45 -25.52 4.57 -15.88
C LYS A 45 -26.79 5.35 -15.62
N SER A 46 -26.85 6.03 -14.50
CA SER A 46 -28.02 6.81 -14.11
C SER A 46 -27.60 7.88 -13.11
N PHE A 47 -28.54 8.75 -12.77
CA PHE A 47 -28.33 9.80 -11.79
C PHE A 47 -29.51 9.91 -10.83
N GLY A 48 -29.24 10.45 -9.65
CA GLY A 48 -30.22 10.84 -8.67
C GLY A 48 -30.13 12.33 -8.36
N ARG A 49 -31.27 12.92 -8.00
CA ARG A 49 -31.39 14.31 -7.52
C ARG A 49 -32.31 14.31 -6.31
N ASP A 50 -32.11 15.27 -5.42
CA ASP A 50 -32.98 15.51 -4.27
C ASP A 50 -34.47 15.57 -4.68
N PRO A 51 -35.28 14.56 -4.33
CA PRO A 51 -36.67 14.46 -4.79
C PRO A 51 -37.56 15.54 -4.18
N THR A 52 -37.14 16.17 -3.07
CA THR A 52 -37.88 17.30 -2.49
C THR A 52 -37.65 18.60 -3.24
N LYS A 53 -36.83 18.59 -4.31
CA LYS A 53 -36.50 19.75 -5.13
C LYS A 53 -35.91 20.92 -4.35
N LEU A 54 -35.17 20.63 -3.27
CA LEU A 54 -34.43 21.66 -2.51
C LEU A 54 -32.96 21.77 -2.97
N GLY A 55 -32.49 20.81 -3.77
CA GLY A 55 -31.12 20.80 -4.29
C GLY A 55 -30.07 20.35 -3.29
N ARG A 56 -30.44 19.56 -2.27
CA ARG A 56 -29.51 19.18 -1.18
C ARG A 56 -28.46 18.16 -1.60
N TRP A 57 -28.77 17.32 -2.58
CA TRP A 57 -27.86 16.29 -3.08
C TRP A 57 -28.13 15.96 -4.55
N ALA A 58 -27.08 15.50 -5.22
CA ALA A 58 -27.10 14.88 -6.54
C ALA A 58 -26.15 13.66 -6.50
N ASP A 59 -26.53 12.56 -7.15
CA ASP A 59 -25.69 11.38 -7.27
C ASP A 59 -25.58 10.92 -8.72
N VAL A 60 -24.51 10.17 -9.00
CA VAL A 60 -24.32 9.47 -10.27
C VAL A 60 -24.00 8.02 -9.95
N ARG A 61 -24.75 7.09 -10.56
CA ARG A 61 -24.47 5.65 -10.48
C ARG A 61 -23.55 5.26 -11.62
N ILE A 62 -22.45 4.60 -11.29
CA ILE A 62 -21.43 4.17 -12.23
C ILE A 62 -21.51 2.64 -12.37
N GLN A 63 -21.37 2.13 -13.58
CA GLN A 63 -21.27 0.69 -13.83
C GLN A 63 -19.98 0.16 -13.23
N GLY A 64 -20.09 -0.69 -12.22
CA GLY A 64 -18.96 -1.49 -11.76
C GLY A 64 -18.48 -2.48 -12.83
N ARG A 65 -17.27 -3.02 -12.66
CA ARG A 65 -16.80 -4.12 -13.52
C ARG A 65 -17.77 -5.30 -13.41
N GLN A 66 -18.15 -5.89 -14.54
CA GLN A 66 -19.01 -7.10 -14.62
C GLN A 66 -18.29 -8.38 -14.15
N ARG A 67 -17.12 -8.25 -13.51
CA ARG A 67 -16.28 -9.37 -13.13
C ARG A 67 -16.26 -9.46 -11.61
N GLU A 68 -16.54 -10.66 -11.10
CA GLU A 68 -16.44 -10.95 -9.68
C GLU A 68 -15.01 -10.58 -9.19
N PRO A 69 -14.88 -9.80 -8.10
CA PRO A 69 -13.59 -9.27 -7.66
C PRO A 69 -12.52 -10.32 -7.38
N ARG A 70 -12.88 -11.47 -6.78
CA ARG A 70 -11.92 -12.55 -6.51
C ARG A 70 -11.41 -13.14 -7.82
N GLU A 71 -12.28 -13.40 -8.79
CA GLU A 71 -11.89 -13.89 -10.11
C GLU A 71 -10.96 -12.92 -10.85
N ALA A 72 -11.22 -11.62 -10.73
CA ALA A 72 -10.34 -10.59 -11.28
C ALA A 72 -8.95 -10.65 -10.62
N PHE A 73 -8.91 -10.70 -9.29
CA PHE A 73 -7.68 -10.81 -8.51
C PHE A 73 -6.86 -12.05 -8.89
N VAL A 74 -7.48 -13.24 -8.89
CA VAL A 74 -6.75 -14.47 -9.17
C VAL A 74 -6.20 -14.45 -10.60
N VAL A 75 -6.95 -13.98 -11.61
CA VAL A 75 -6.41 -13.90 -12.98
C VAL A 75 -5.26 -12.90 -13.11
N ASP A 76 -5.34 -11.75 -12.45
CA ASP A 76 -4.25 -10.78 -12.51
C ASP A 76 -3.01 -11.26 -11.72
N LEU A 77 -3.20 -11.98 -10.61
CA LEU A 77 -2.14 -12.63 -9.85
C LEU A 77 -1.43 -13.72 -10.67
N LEU A 78 -2.18 -14.62 -11.30
CA LEU A 78 -1.61 -15.67 -12.16
C LEU A 78 -0.79 -15.06 -13.30
N ARG A 79 -1.30 -13.99 -13.94
CA ARG A 79 -0.56 -13.27 -14.98
C ARG A 79 0.75 -12.66 -14.45
N ALA A 80 0.73 -12.11 -13.23
CA ALA A 80 1.93 -11.55 -12.61
C ALA A 80 2.97 -12.65 -12.32
N ILE A 81 2.53 -13.78 -11.75
CA ILE A 81 3.40 -14.93 -11.48
C ILE A 81 4.02 -15.46 -12.78
N THR A 82 3.22 -15.70 -13.82
CA THR A 82 3.75 -16.13 -15.13
C THR A 82 4.79 -15.16 -15.64
N LYS A 83 4.50 -13.85 -15.60
CA LYS A 83 5.46 -12.83 -16.05
C LYS A 83 6.77 -12.85 -15.26
N TRP A 84 6.73 -13.03 -13.94
CA TRP A 84 7.95 -13.11 -13.12
C TRP A 84 8.76 -14.37 -13.45
N ARG A 85 8.08 -15.50 -13.64
CA ARG A 85 8.71 -16.76 -14.03
C ARG A 85 9.33 -16.69 -15.43
N ASP A 86 8.62 -16.12 -16.40
CA ASP A 86 9.15 -15.88 -17.75
C ASP A 86 10.38 -14.95 -17.73
N GLY A 87 10.48 -14.09 -16.70
CA GLY A 87 11.65 -13.26 -16.41
C GLY A 87 12.80 -14.00 -15.70
N GLY A 88 12.68 -15.31 -15.47
CA GLY A 88 13.68 -16.13 -14.79
C GLY A 88 13.66 -16.04 -13.27
N CYS A 89 12.58 -15.54 -12.65
CA CYS A 89 12.45 -15.47 -11.20
C CYS A 89 11.72 -16.69 -10.63
N GLU A 90 12.28 -17.25 -9.55
CA GLU A 90 11.56 -18.14 -8.65
C GLU A 90 10.63 -17.31 -7.74
N VAL A 91 9.46 -17.86 -7.40
CA VAL A 91 8.41 -17.15 -6.66
C VAL A 91 8.03 -17.93 -5.41
N ILE A 92 7.99 -17.23 -4.28
CA ILE A 92 7.42 -17.71 -3.01
C ILE A 92 6.22 -16.81 -2.70
N LEU A 93 5.05 -17.41 -2.56
CA LEU A 93 3.77 -16.73 -2.33
C LEU A 93 3.13 -17.24 -1.03
N GLY A 94 3.15 -16.43 0.01
CA GLY A 94 2.27 -16.62 1.17
C GLY A 94 0.94 -15.91 0.94
N VAL A 95 -0.18 -16.60 1.13
CA VAL A 95 -1.51 -16.03 0.85
C VAL A 95 -2.58 -16.62 1.76
N ASP A 96 -3.45 -15.75 2.29
CA ASP A 96 -4.78 -16.12 2.75
C ASP A 96 -5.71 -16.17 1.53
N ALA A 97 -5.95 -17.38 1.03
CA ALA A 97 -6.76 -17.60 -0.16
C ALA A 97 -8.26 -17.37 0.11
N ASN A 98 -8.68 -17.26 1.39
CA ASN A 98 -10.09 -17.21 1.80
C ASN A 98 -10.94 -18.36 1.20
N GLU A 99 -10.30 -19.47 0.85
CA GLU A 99 -10.89 -20.71 0.33
C GLU A 99 -10.04 -21.91 0.77
N ASP A 100 -10.57 -23.13 0.58
CA ASP A 100 -9.88 -24.35 0.97
C ASP A 100 -8.64 -24.62 0.09
N VAL A 101 -7.45 -24.32 0.60
CA VAL A 101 -6.18 -24.52 -0.13
C VAL A 101 -5.80 -26.00 -0.24
N SER A 102 -6.44 -26.91 0.50
CA SER A 102 -6.24 -28.35 0.32
C SER A 102 -6.99 -28.93 -0.88
N SER A 103 -7.99 -28.19 -1.41
CA SER A 103 -8.85 -28.63 -2.49
C SER A 103 -8.08 -28.87 -3.80
N LEU A 104 -8.24 -30.06 -4.36
CA LEU A 104 -7.68 -30.46 -5.66
C LEU A 104 -8.65 -30.27 -6.84
N LYS A 105 -9.79 -29.62 -6.62
CA LYS A 105 -10.75 -29.32 -7.70
C LYS A 105 -10.11 -28.40 -8.73
N THR A 106 -10.44 -28.59 -10.01
CA THR A 106 -9.94 -27.74 -11.12
C THR A 106 -10.24 -26.26 -10.94
N SER A 107 -11.36 -25.94 -10.29
CA SER A 107 -11.77 -24.57 -9.98
C SER A 107 -11.09 -23.97 -8.74
N SER A 108 -10.29 -24.74 -7.98
CA SER A 108 -9.69 -24.24 -6.74
C SER A 108 -8.52 -23.30 -7.01
N PHE A 109 -8.27 -22.39 -6.08
CA PHE A 109 -7.11 -21.51 -6.13
C PHE A 109 -5.79 -22.30 -6.21
N ARG A 110 -5.67 -23.40 -5.46
CA ARG A 110 -4.49 -24.28 -5.51
C ARG A 110 -4.28 -24.89 -6.90
N HIS A 111 -5.34 -25.39 -7.54
CA HIS A 111 -5.23 -25.97 -8.87
C HIS A 111 -4.79 -24.91 -9.90
N ARG A 112 -5.39 -23.72 -9.85
CA ARG A 112 -5.04 -22.61 -10.73
C ARG A 112 -3.59 -22.13 -10.54
N LEU A 113 -3.07 -22.13 -9.32
CA LEU A 113 -1.66 -21.84 -9.06
C LEU A 113 -0.74 -22.93 -9.64
N ARG A 114 -1.15 -24.20 -9.57
CA ARG A 114 -0.43 -25.31 -10.20
C ARG A 114 -0.33 -25.16 -11.72
N GLU A 115 -1.35 -24.63 -12.38
CA GLU A 115 -1.33 -24.37 -13.83
C GLU A 115 -0.23 -23.35 -14.22
N VAL A 116 0.12 -22.43 -13.31
CA VAL A 116 1.25 -21.50 -13.49
C VAL A 116 2.52 -21.98 -12.82
N GLY A 117 2.64 -23.28 -12.54
CA GLY A 117 3.84 -23.95 -12.02
C GLY A 117 4.18 -23.63 -10.57
N MET A 118 3.18 -23.29 -9.76
CA MET A 118 3.32 -23.09 -8.33
C MET A 118 2.76 -24.29 -7.57
N GLU A 119 3.44 -24.71 -6.52
CA GLU A 119 3.09 -25.86 -5.70
C GLU A 119 2.93 -25.47 -4.23
N GLU A 120 2.03 -26.14 -3.49
CA GLU A 120 1.80 -25.81 -2.07
C GLU A 120 2.85 -26.52 -1.20
N ALA A 121 3.64 -25.74 -0.47
CA ALA A 121 4.90 -26.17 0.12
C ALA A 121 4.75 -27.07 1.36
N ILE A 122 3.68 -26.93 2.15
CA ILE A 122 3.54 -27.62 3.45
C ILE A 122 2.71 -28.91 3.29
N LEU A 123 1.56 -28.81 2.62
CA LEU A 123 0.63 -29.91 2.38
C LEU A 123 1.23 -31.00 1.50
N GLN A 124 2.17 -30.67 0.62
CA GLN A 124 2.93 -31.66 -0.15
C GLN A 124 3.76 -32.57 0.77
N GLN A 125 4.33 -32.02 1.84
CA GLN A 125 5.17 -32.77 2.77
C GLN A 125 4.35 -33.62 3.75
N GLN A 126 3.07 -33.29 3.96
CA GLN A 126 2.26 -33.83 5.07
C GLN A 126 1.20 -34.88 4.66
N ALA A 127 1.36 -35.53 3.49
CA ALA A 127 0.54 -36.67 3.04
C ALA A 127 -0.99 -36.50 3.24
N GLY A 128 -1.51 -35.29 3.06
CA GLY A 128 -2.95 -35.02 3.16
C GLY A 128 -3.50 -34.79 4.58
N ARG A 129 -2.65 -34.73 5.61
CA ARG A 129 -3.08 -34.22 6.92
C ARG A 129 -3.33 -32.72 6.80
N THR A 130 -4.55 -32.30 7.09
CA THR A 130 -4.96 -30.89 7.03
C THR A 130 -5.37 -30.40 8.41
N ALA A 131 -5.19 -29.11 8.64
CA ALA A 131 -5.65 -28.43 9.84
C ALA A 131 -6.25 -27.07 9.47
N ALA A 132 -7.21 -26.61 10.26
CA ALA A 132 -7.73 -25.26 10.11
C ALA A 132 -6.65 -24.24 10.46
N THR A 133 -6.37 -23.33 9.54
CA THR A 133 -5.41 -22.23 9.75
C THR A 133 -6.06 -20.99 10.34
N GLN A 134 -7.37 -20.98 10.56
CA GLN A 134 -8.09 -19.83 11.12
C GLN A 134 -8.99 -20.30 12.27
N GLN A 135 -9.01 -19.55 13.37
CA GLN A 135 -9.58 -19.94 14.66
C GLN A 135 -11.08 -20.21 14.62
N ARG A 136 -11.81 -19.51 13.75
CA ARG A 136 -13.27 -19.66 13.57
C ARG A 136 -13.62 -20.71 12.51
N ASN A 137 -12.64 -21.29 11.84
CA ASN A 137 -12.86 -22.31 10.83
C ASN A 137 -13.19 -23.66 11.49
N ARG A 138 -14.48 -23.96 11.57
CA ARG A 138 -15.01 -25.22 12.14
C ARG A 138 -14.93 -26.43 11.21
N LYS A 139 -14.40 -26.25 9.99
CA LYS A 139 -14.37 -27.30 8.95
C LYS A 139 -13.03 -28.03 8.88
N GLY A 140 -12.03 -27.64 9.69
CA GLY A 140 -10.71 -28.28 9.70
C GLY A 140 -9.89 -28.06 8.43
N LYS A 141 -10.28 -27.11 7.57
CA LYS A 141 -9.67 -26.89 6.25
C LYS A 141 -8.71 -25.70 6.30
N PRO A 142 -7.49 -25.79 5.74
CA PRO A 142 -6.59 -24.66 5.66
C PRO A 142 -7.13 -23.64 4.65
N ILE A 143 -7.02 -22.36 4.99
CA ILE A 143 -7.33 -21.24 4.07
C ILE A 143 -6.10 -20.39 3.76
N ASP A 144 -5.06 -20.54 4.57
CA ASP A 144 -3.74 -19.95 4.38
C ASP A 144 -2.81 -21.00 3.77
N GLY A 145 -1.99 -20.59 2.81
CA GLY A 145 -1.02 -21.48 2.16
C GLY A 145 0.25 -20.75 1.76
N ILE A 146 1.35 -21.50 1.69
CA ILE A 146 2.60 -21.02 1.11
C ILE A 146 2.82 -21.80 -0.18
N PHE A 147 2.90 -21.10 -1.30
CA PHE A 147 3.12 -21.67 -2.61
C PHE A 147 4.49 -21.30 -3.15
N THR A 148 5.19 -22.25 -3.76
CA THR A 148 6.53 -22.06 -4.30
C THR A 148 6.63 -22.56 -5.72
N THR A 149 7.46 -21.93 -6.54
CA THR A 149 7.89 -22.51 -7.81
C THR A 149 8.81 -23.71 -7.60
N THR A 150 8.92 -24.58 -8.61
CA THR A 150 9.71 -25.82 -8.54
C THR A 150 11.21 -25.63 -8.30
N GLY A 151 11.77 -24.46 -8.59
CA GLY A 151 13.18 -24.17 -8.30
C GLY A 151 13.46 -23.83 -6.84
N VAL A 152 12.42 -23.62 -6.02
CA VAL A 152 12.57 -23.38 -4.58
C VAL A 152 12.59 -24.71 -3.84
N VAL A 153 13.74 -25.07 -3.28
CA VAL A 153 13.90 -26.32 -2.53
C VAL A 153 13.47 -26.10 -1.08
N VAL A 154 12.32 -26.65 -0.71
CA VAL A 154 11.77 -26.56 0.66
C VAL A 154 12.28 -27.74 1.49
N LYS A 155 13.06 -27.47 2.54
CA LYS A 155 13.62 -28.49 3.46
C LYS A 155 12.62 -28.98 4.49
N ALA A 156 11.84 -28.05 5.04
CA ALA A 156 10.85 -28.32 6.06
C ALA A 156 9.79 -27.22 6.04
N GLY A 157 8.62 -27.51 6.60
CA GLY A 157 7.57 -26.52 6.77
C GLY A 157 6.54 -26.96 7.78
N GLY A 158 5.76 -26.01 8.28
CA GLY A 158 4.71 -26.30 9.23
C GLY A 158 3.96 -25.08 9.71
N TYR A 159 3.18 -25.31 10.76
CA TYR A 159 2.30 -24.33 11.36
C TYR A 159 2.79 -24.00 12.77
N TYR A 160 2.77 -22.72 13.14
CA TYR A 160 2.92 -22.29 14.51
C TYR A 160 1.62 -22.49 15.29
N ASN A 161 1.75 -22.71 16.60
CA ASN A 161 0.60 -22.70 17.50
C ASN A 161 0.01 -21.28 17.62
N PHE A 162 -1.31 -21.20 17.87
CA PHE A 162 -2.00 -19.94 18.16
C PHE A 162 -1.30 -19.12 19.24
N ASP A 163 -1.33 -17.80 19.08
CA ASP A 163 -0.85 -16.78 20.03
C ASP A 163 0.64 -16.87 20.44
N LYS A 164 1.43 -17.74 19.80
CA LYS A 164 2.85 -17.88 20.15
C LYS A 164 3.70 -16.68 19.72
N PHE A 165 3.29 -15.99 18.65
CA PHE A 165 4.07 -14.89 18.04
C PHE A 165 3.24 -13.69 17.57
N PHE A 166 1.99 -13.92 17.15
CA PHE A 166 1.10 -12.88 16.64
C PHE A 166 -0.26 -13.03 17.30
N LEU A 167 -0.83 -11.91 17.78
CA LEU A 167 -2.23 -11.85 18.24
C LEU A 167 -3.13 -11.76 17.00
N CYS A 168 -3.39 -12.91 16.37
CA CYS A 168 -4.18 -13.03 15.15
C CYS A 168 -5.05 -14.30 15.23
N ASP A 169 -6.22 -14.26 14.60
CA ASP A 169 -7.08 -15.44 14.46
C ASP A 169 -6.60 -16.41 13.36
N HIS A 170 -5.43 -16.17 12.74
CA HIS A 170 -4.78 -17.07 11.79
C HIS A 170 -3.51 -17.72 12.37
N TRP A 171 -3.21 -18.94 11.93
CA TRP A 171 -1.96 -19.65 12.18
C TRP A 171 -0.83 -19.00 11.41
N GLY A 172 0.32 -18.80 12.07
CA GLY A 172 1.54 -18.47 11.36
C GLY A 172 2.05 -19.70 10.63
N LEU A 173 2.29 -19.59 9.33
CA LEU A 173 2.93 -20.64 8.52
C LEU A 173 4.42 -20.35 8.40
N TRP A 174 5.24 -21.40 8.35
CA TRP A 174 6.67 -21.27 8.11
C TRP A 174 7.16 -22.35 7.14
N ILE A 175 8.19 -21.99 6.37
CA ILE A 175 8.96 -22.91 5.55
C ILE A 175 10.45 -22.60 5.72
N ASP A 176 11.26 -23.64 5.66
CA ASP A 176 12.71 -23.57 5.59
C ASP A 176 13.16 -23.91 4.16
N ILE A 177 13.99 -23.05 3.58
CA ILE A 177 14.34 -23.10 2.15
C ILE A 177 15.85 -23.25 2.02
N ASP A 178 16.28 -24.12 1.10
CA ASP A 178 17.68 -24.16 0.69
C ASP A 178 18.03 -22.95 -0.19
N LEU A 179 18.64 -21.93 0.39
CA LEU A 179 19.07 -20.74 -0.34
C LEU A 179 20.14 -21.06 -1.39
N GLU A 180 21.01 -22.04 -1.17
CA GLU A 180 22.09 -22.35 -2.12
C GLU A 180 21.53 -23.05 -3.36
N CYS A 181 20.60 -23.98 -3.17
CA CYS A 181 19.91 -24.60 -4.31
C CYS A 181 18.97 -23.61 -5.01
N SER A 182 18.29 -22.74 -4.26
CA SER A 182 17.23 -21.87 -4.82
C SER A 182 17.76 -20.56 -5.44
N LEU A 183 18.88 -20.02 -4.95
CA LEU A 183 19.49 -18.76 -5.44
C LEU A 183 20.84 -18.98 -6.14
N GLY A 184 21.36 -20.22 -6.14
CA GLY A 184 22.72 -20.53 -6.56
C GLY A 184 23.78 -20.06 -5.55
N VAL A 185 25.05 -20.04 -6.00
CA VAL A 185 26.22 -19.74 -5.16
C VAL A 185 26.29 -18.26 -4.72
N HIS A 186 25.51 -17.38 -5.35
CA HIS A 186 25.58 -15.95 -5.08
C HIS A 186 24.68 -15.55 -3.91
N ARG A 187 25.28 -15.43 -2.72
CA ARG A 187 24.62 -14.81 -1.56
C ARG A 187 24.74 -13.28 -1.69
N PRO A 188 23.64 -12.53 -1.89
CA PRO A 188 23.71 -11.09 -1.71
C PRO A 188 24.13 -10.84 -0.26
N GLN A 189 25.27 -10.16 -0.07
CA GLN A 189 25.67 -9.73 1.27
C GLN A 189 24.51 -8.89 1.82
N LYS A 190 23.95 -9.31 2.96
CA LYS A 190 23.05 -8.46 3.74
C LYS A 190 23.79 -7.16 3.95
N THR A 191 23.36 -6.08 3.30
CA THR A 191 23.83 -4.76 3.68
C THR A 191 23.41 -4.58 5.13
N PRO A 192 24.34 -4.46 6.08
CA PRO A 192 23.98 -4.31 7.47
C PRO A 192 23.10 -3.07 7.56
N TYR A 193 21.88 -3.24 8.06
CA TYR A 193 21.03 -2.12 8.41
C TYR A 193 21.84 -1.25 9.36
N GLN A 194 22.17 -0.03 8.94
CA GLN A 194 22.88 0.92 9.77
C GLN A 194 21.84 1.58 10.68
N PRO A 195 21.69 1.17 11.95
CA PRO A 195 20.73 1.79 12.83
C PRO A 195 21.04 3.29 12.95
N ARG A 196 20.00 4.11 13.05
CA ARG A 196 20.18 5.54 13.35
C ARG A 196 20.99 5.67 14.62
N LYS A 197 22.00 6.55 14.59
CA LYS A 197 22.98 6.62 15.68
C LYS A 197 22.45 7.39 16.89
N LEU A 198 21.36 8.15 16.71
CA LEU A 198 20.67 8.86 17.77
C LEU A 198 19.60 7.95 18.39
N THR A 199 19.70 7.72 19.70
CA THR A 199 18.66 7.03 20.48
C THR A 199 17.95 8.03 21.37
N MET A 200 16.63 7.85 21.56
CA MET A 200 15.83 8.74 22.41
C MET A 200 16.08 8.53 23.91
N SER A 201 16.78 7.46 24.28
CA SER A 201 17.16 7.12 25.66
C SER A 201 18.33 7.95 26.19
N ASP A 202 19.23 8.44 25.32
CA ASP A 202 20.35 9.29 25.72
C ASP A 202 19.95 10.77 25.65
N THR A 203 19.50 11.31 26.79
CA THR A 203 19.08 12.72 26.91
C THR A 203 20.18 13.72 26.59
N THR A 204 21.45 13.36 26.78
CA THR A 204 22.59 14.25 26.50
C THR A 204 22.86 14.33 25.00
N ALA A 205 22.82 13.19 24.31
CA ALA A 205 22.93 13.13 22.85
C ALA A 205 21.78 13.91 22.18
N VAL A 206 20.55 13.76 22.69
CA VAL A 206 19.37 14.50 22.18
C VAL A 206 19.55 16.01 22.34
N ARG A 207 19.95 16.51 23.52
CA ARG A 207 20.17 17.96 23.74
C ARG A 207 21.22 18.54 22.80
N ARG A 208 22.34 17.84 22.61
CA ARG A 208 23.42 18.29 21.71
C ARG A 208 23.02 18.24 20.24
N TYR A 209 22.28 17.21 19.84
CA TYR A 209 21.69 17.12 18.50
C TYR A 209 20.79 18.33 18.23
N LEU A 210 19.84 18.62 19.13
CA LEU A 210 18.92 19.75 19.00
C LEU A 210 19.70 21.07 18.92
N HIS A 211 20.70 21.28 19.79
CA HIS A 211 21.53 22.47 19.77
C HIS A 211 22.20 22.70 18.40
N LEU A 212 22.80 21.66 17.81
CA LEU A 212 23.44 21.75 16.49
C LEU A 212 22.44 21.98 15.35
N VAL A 213 21.25 21.35 15.42
CA VAL A 213 20.19 21.58 14.44
C VAL A 213 19.69 23.02 14.51
N HIS A 214 19.44 23.54 15.72
CA HIS A 214 19.04 24.94 15.93
C HIS A 214 20.11 25.92 15.44
N GLN A 215 21.39 25.67 15.74
CA GLN A 215 22.49 26.46 15.18
C GLN A 215 22.47 26.45 13.65
N GLY A 216 22.37 25.28 13.02
CA GLY A 216 22.31 25.19 11.56
C GLY A 216 21.09 25.90 10.97
N TYR A 217 19.93 25.81 11.62
CA TYR A 217 18.71 26.48 11.17
C TYR A 217 18.86 28.01 11.25
N ASN A 218 19.52 28.51 12.28
CA ASN A 218 19.84 29.94 12.42
C ASN A 218 20.86 30.39 11.38
N THR A 219 21.95 29.63 11.17
CA THR A 219 22.99 29.97 10.18
C THR A 219 22.45 30.09 8.76
N TYR A 220 21.49 29.24 8.38
CA TYR A 220 20.90 29.23 7.04
C TYR A 220 19.54 29.92 6.96
N SER A 221 19.12 30.62 8.03
CA SER A 221 17.84 31.33 8.16
C SER A 221 16.64 30.50 7.69
N ILE A 222 16.63 29.22 8.10
CA ILE A 222 15.65 28.23 7.62
C ILE A 222 14.23 28.68 7.96
N SER A 223 13.99 29.15 9.19
CA SER A 223 12.67 29.60 9.64
C SER A 223 12.15 30.76 8.79
N SER A 224 12.95 31.82 8.63
CA SER A 224 12.55 33.00 7.83
C SER A 224 12.30 32.66 6.36
N ARG A 225 13.08 31.74 5.79
CA ARG A 225 12.88 31.28 4.39
C ARG A 225 11.63 30.42 4.24
N LEU A 226 11.29 29.64 5.27
CA LEU A 226 10.07 28.83 5.30
C LEU A 226 8.83 29.71 5.48
N GLU A 227 8.91 30.73 6.35
CA GLU A 227 7.89 31.77 6.53
C GLU A 227 7.66 32.54 5.23
N HIS A 228 8.73 32.97 4.56
CA HIS A 228 8.61 33.65 3.27
C HIS A 228 7.91 32.78 2.21
N LEU A 229 8.27 31.49 2.14
CA LEU A 229 7.62 30.56 1.22
C LEU A 229 6.15 30.33 1.59
N HIS A 230 5.82 30.30 2.87
CA HIS A 230 4.46 30.17 3.38
C HIS A 230 3.61 31.39 3.03
N GLU A 231 4.14 32.61 3.19
CA GLU A 231 3.45 33.84 2.79
C GLU A 231 3.22 33.90 1.28
N GLN A 232 4.20 33.48 0.48
CA GLN A 232 4.02 33.35 -0.96
C GLN A 232 2.92 32.35 -1.33
N LEU A 233 2.81 31.25 -0.58
CA LEU A 233 1.76 30.25 -0.80
C LEU A 233 0.37 30.80 -0.45
N LYS A 234 0.24 31.58 0.63
CA LYS A 234 -1.01 32.26 1.00
C LYS A 234 -1.46 33.25 -0.07
N LEU A 235 -0.53 34.08 -0.57
CA LEU A 235 -0.81 35.06 -1.63
C LEU A 235 -1.25 34.37 -2.94
N ASN A 236 -0.86 33.11 -3.14
CA ASN A 236 -1.25 32.31 -4.29
C ASN A 236 -2.43 31.36 -4.01
N GLU A 237 -3.33 31.73 -3.10
CA GLU A 237 -4.54 30.97 -2.75
C GLU A 237 -4.26 29.51 -2.32
N GLY A 238 -3.09 29.24 -1.74
CA GLY A 238 -2.69 27.87 -1.37
C GLY A 238 -2.19 27.01 -2.54
N LYS A 239 -2.12 27.54 -3.77
CA LYS A 239 -1.62 26.80 -4.94
C LYS A 239 -0.09 26.87 -5.00
N MET A 240 0.56 25.71 -5.05
CA MET A 240 2.02 25.63 -5.14
C MET A 240 2.48 25.80 -6.59
N THR A 241 3.24 26.85 -6.89
CA THR A 241 3.85 26.99 -8.23
C THR A 241 5.06 26.07 -8.38
N ALA A 242 5.47 25.78 -9.62
CA ALA A 242 6.68 25.00 -9.89
C ALA A 242 7.96 25.62 -9.28
N LYS A 243 8.03 26.95 -9.22
CA LYS A 243 9.14 27.68 -8.58
C LYS A 243 9.12 27.47 -7.07
N MET A 244 7.97 27.64 -6.42
CA MET A 244 7.81 27.42 -4.98
C MET A 244 8.10 25.97 -4.60
N GLY A 245 7.66 25.00 -5.41
CA GLY A 245 7.95 23.58 -5.20
C GLY A 245 9.44 23.26 -5.28
N ARG A 246 10.20 23.87 -6.20
CA ARG A 246 11.67 23.73 -6.25
C ARG A 246 12.33 24.36 -5.02
N SER A 247 11.89 25.56 -4.63
CA SER A 247 12.40 26.23 -3.42
C SER A 247 12.14 25.41 -2.16
N TYR A 248 10.95 24.83 -2.01
CA TYR A 248 10.61 23.93 -0.91
C TYR A 248 11.52 22.71 -0.86
N LYS A 249 11.70 22.02 -2.00
CA LYS A 249 12.56 20.84 -2.09
C LYS A 249 14.01 21.17 -1.72
N CYS A 250 14.54 22.29 -2.21
CA CYS A 250 15.88 22.76 -1.86
C CYS A 250 16.00 23.05 -0.34
N LEU A 251 15.03 23.77 0.23
CA LEU A 251 15.00 24.07 1.66
C LEU A 251 14.89 22.79 2.51
N HIS A 252 14.04 21.85 2.10
CA HIS A 252 13.86 20.56 2.75
C HIS A 252 15.14 19.73 2.71
N GLN A 253 15.83 19.68 1.57
CA GLN A 253 17.11 19.00 1.44
C GLN A 253 18.16 19.61 2.38
N GLN A 254 18.24 20.94 2.43
CA GLN A 254 19.15 21.62 3.34
C GLN A 254 18.84 21.33 4.82
N MET A 255 17.57 21.33 5.20
CA MET A 255 17.12 20.93 6.55
C MET A 255 17.48 19.47 6.87
N TYR A 256 17.38 18.58 5.89
CA TYR A 256 17.78 17.18 6.01
C TYR A 256 19.29 17.06 6.22
N ASP A 257 20.10 17.77 5.43
CA ASP A 257 21.57 17.72 5.53
C ASP A 257 22.08 18.27 6.88
N ILE A 258 21.46 19.33 7.40
CA ILE A 258 21.75 19.86 8.75
C ILE A 258 21.51 18.77 9.80
N ARG A 259 20.35 18.09 9.75
CA ARG A 259 19.98 17.02 10.68
C ARG A 259 20.94 15.83 10.58
N ARG A 260 21.33 15.44 9.36
CA ARG A 260 22.30 14.36 9.12
C ARG A 260 23.70 14.70 9.68
N LYS A 261 24.18 15.93 9.46
CA LYS A 261 25.45 16.41 10.02
C LYS A 261 25.44 16.44 11.54
N ALA A 262 24.32 16.87 12.14
CA ALA A 262 24.15 16.85 13.59
C ALA A 262 24.16 15.42 14.16
N GLU A 263 23.48 14.48 13.50
CA GLU A 263 23.47 13.06 13.89
C GLU A 263 24.86 12.40 13.76
N ALA A 264 25.62 12.73 12.71
CA ALA A 264 26.96 12.17 12.48
C ALA A 264 27.97 12.51 13.58
N LYS A 265 27.84 13.67 14.23
CA LYS A 265 28.77 14.13 15.29
C LYS A 265 28.59 13.43 16.64
N TRP A 266 27.39 12.93 16.95
CA TRP A 266 27.06 12.44 18.31
C TRP A 266 26.48 11.04 18.36
N GLY A 267 26.51 10.34 17.23
CA GLY A 267 26.15 8.95 17.17
C GLY A 267 27.27 8.03 17.68
N ARG A 268 27.21 7.57 18.94
CA ARG A 268 27.99 6.39 19.33
C ARG A 268 27.33 5.15 18.74
N PRO A 269 28.06 4.23 18.08
CA PRO A 269 27.48 2.95 17.69
C PRO A 269 27.00 2.23 18.95
N TYR A 270 25.76 1.76 18.92
CA TYR A 270 25.21 0.91 19.97
C TYR A 270 25.91 -0.46 19.90
N ALA A 271 27.04 -0.60 20.58
CA ALA A 271 27.64 -1.91 20.84
C ALA A 271 26.98 -2.50 22.08
N ARG A 272 25.77 -3.08 21.94
CA ARG A 272 25.41 -4.20 22.80
C ARG A 272 25.75 -5.47 22.04
N ILE A 273 26.93 -5.99 22.36
CA ILE A 273 27.22 -7.41 22.28
C ILE A 273 26.17 -8.09 23.17
N LEU A 274 25.18 -8.72 22.56
CA LEU A 274 24.43 -9.79 23.19
C LEU A 274 25.05 -11.09 22.70
N THR A 275 26.11 -11.51 23.37
CA THR A 275 26.50 -12.92 23.43
C THR A 275 25.70 -13.55 24.56
N ALA A 276 24.72 -14.38 24.18
CA ALA A 276 24.20 -15.52 24.94
C ALA A 276 23.62 -16.49 23.91
#